data_AF-A0A0P9M6V4-F1
#
_entry.id   AF-A0A0P9M6V4-F1
#
_cell.length_a   1.000
_cell.length_b   1.000
_cell.length_c   1.000
_cell.angle_alpha   90.00
_cell.angle_beta   90.00
_cell.angle_gamma   90.00
#
_symmetry.space_group_name_H-M   'P 1'
#
loop_
_entity.id
_entity.type
_entity.pdbx_description
1 polymer ?
#
loop_
_entity_poly.entity_id
_entity_poly.type
_entity_poly.pdbx_seq_one_letter_code
_entity_poly.pdbx_strand_id
1 'polypeptide(L)'
;MYAFTPNLLKQPSATIVNVSSALAFVPLPATPTYSATKAAVHSFTQSLRVQLADSPVEVIELAPPGVRTTLLGQENDEHAMPLEAFLDEIFKLLDISPTPQELVVERAKPLRFAEANGSHGEVLKMLAGYKPPAE
;
A
#
# COMPACT_ATOMS: atom_id res chain seq x y z
N MET A 1 -5.50 15.34 5.98
CA MET A 1 -4.29 15.71 5.21
C MET A 1 -4.22 17.23 5.01
N TYR A 2 -5.14 17.86 4.27
CA TYR A 2 -5.15 19.32 4.05
C TYR A 2 -5.13 20.19 5.31
N ALA A 3 -5.72 19.74 6.42
CA ALA A 3 -5.71 20.47 7.69
C ALA A 3 -4.28 20.66 8.27
N PHE A 4 -3.37 19.72 8.00
CA PHE A 4 -1.99 19.78 8.53
C PHE A 4 -0.99 20.35 7.52
N THR A 5 -1.35 20.42 6.24
CA THR A 5 -0.49 20.94 5.16
C THR A 5 0.13 22.30 5.48
N PRO A 6 -0.59 23.31 6.02
CA PRO A 6 0.04 24.59 6.36
C PRO A 6 1.15 24.51 7.40
N ASN A 7 1.11 23.51 8.30
CA ASN A 7 2.16 23.30 9.29
C ASN A 7 3.32 22.47 8.73
N LEU A 8 3.02 21.48 7.90
CA LEU A 8 4.04 20.65 7.23
C LEU A 8 4.90 21.48 6.27
N LEU A 9 4.30 22.42 5.53
CA LEU A 9 5.00 23.32 4.61
C LEU A 9 6.01 24.26 5.31
N LYS A 10 5.89 24.44 6.63
CA LYS A 10 6.83 25.27 7.42
C LYS A 10 8.02 24.48 7.94
N GLN A 11 7.98 23.16 7.86
CA GLN A 11 9.09 22.32 8.31
C GLN A 11 10.22 22.31 7.26
N PRO A 12 11.49 22.23 7.68
CA PRO A 12 12.61 22.10 6.75
C PRO A 12 12.58 20.78 5.97
N SER A 13 11.94 19.75 6.55
CA SER A 13 11.64 18.47 5.92
C SER A 13 10.41 17.87 6.60
N ALA A 14 9.47 17.36 5.82
CA ALA A 14 8.28 16.68 6.31
C ALA A 14 7.88 15.55 5.36
N THR A 15 7.23 14.51 5.89
CA THR A 15 6.77 13.38 5.07
C THR A 15 5.32 13.05 5.42
N ILE A 16 4.51 12.81 4.40
CA ILE A 16 3.17 12.23 4.50
C ILE A 16 3.26 10.80 3.96
N VAL A 17 2.97 9.82 4.81
CA VAL A 17 2.85 8.41 4.41
C VAL A 17 1.39 8.00 4.41
N ASN A 18 0.83 7.73 3.24
CA ASN A 18 -0.53 7.20 3.11
C ASN A 18 -0.47 5.67 3.05
N VAL A 19 -1.27 5.00 3.87
CA VAL A 19 -1.37 3.53 3.87
C VAL A 19 -2.52 3.08 2.97
N SER A 20 -2.20 2.61 1.77
CA SER A 20 -3.14 2.01 0.83
C SER A 20 -3.27 0.49 1.09
N SER A 21 -3.04 -0.34 0.08
CA SER A 21 -3.00 -1.80 0.09
C SER A 21 -2.49 -2.31 -1.27
N ALA A 22 -1.89 -3.50 -1.32
CA ALA A 22 -1.65 -4.20 -2.58
C ALA A 22 -2.95 -4.46 -3.37
N LEU A 23 -4.09 -4.50 -2.67
CA LEU A 23 -5.43 -4.61 -3.28
C LEU A 23 -5.90 -3.33 -3.98
N ALA A 24 -5.14 -2.22 -3.86
CA ALA A 24 -5.33 -1.05 -4.71
C ALA A 24 -4.92 -1.30 -6.16
N PHE A 25 -4.03 -2.27 -6.40
CA PHE A 25 -3.50 -2.60 -7.73
C PHE A 25 -4.27 -3.73 -8.40
N VAL A 26 -4.59 -4.79 -7.65
CA VAL A 26 -5.46 -5.89 -8.11
C VAL A 26 -6.50 -6.17 -7.03
N PRO A 27 -7.81 -5.99 -7.30
CA PRO A 27 -8.82 -6.09 -6.26
C PRO A 27 -9.04 -7.54 -5.80
N LEU A 28 -9.38 -7.70 -4.52
CA LEU A 28 -9.88 -8.97 -3.99
C LEU A 28 -11.41 -8.99 -4.15
N PRO A 29 -12.00 -9.93 -4.92
CA PRO A 29 -13.45 -9.95 -5.15
C PRO A 29 -14.31 -10.13 -3.89
N ALA A 30 -13.76 -10.73 -2.83
CA ALA A 30 -14.46 -10.87 -1.55
C ALA A 30 -14.61 -9.53 -0.80
N THR A 31 -13.80 -8.51 -1.11
CA THR A 31 -13.81 -7.20 -0.45
C THR A 31 -13.78 -6.05 -1.47
N PRO A 32 -14.80 -5.95 -2.35
CA PRO A 32 -14.76 -5.03 -3.48
C PRO A 32 -14.75 -3.56 -3.06
N THR A 33 -15.55 -3.19 -2.04
CA THR A 33 -15.59 -1.82 -1.51
C THR A 33 -14.25 -1.43 -0.89
N TYR A 34 -13.63 -2.33 -0.12
CA TYR A 34 -12.30 -2.09 0.44
C TYR A 34 -11.28 -1.84 -0.67
N SER A 35 -11.21 -2.75 -1.66
CA SER A 35 -10.28 -2.64 -2.78
C SER A 35 -10.47 -1.32 -3.55
N ALA A 36 -11.72 -0.94 -3.83
CA ALA A 36 -12.04 0.34 -4.49
C ALA A 36 -11.58 1.57 -3.67
N THR A 37 -11.80 1.58 -2.35
CA THR A 37 -11.34 2.68 -1.51
C THR A 37 -9.81 2.77 -1.45
N LYS A 38 -9.11 1.63 -1.44
CA LYS A 38 -7.65 1.61 -1.47
C LYS A 38 -7.08 2.05 -2.82
N ALA A 39 -7.74 1.72 -3.93
CA ALA A 39 -7.42 2.28 -5.25
C ALA A 39 -7.62 3.81 -5.30
N ALA A 40 -8.66 4.33 -4.64
CA ALA A 40 -8.84 5.77 -4.50
C ALA A 40 -7.70 6.42 -3.69
N VAL A 41 -7.23 5.79 -2.61
CA VAL A 41 -6.07 6.27 -1.83
C VAL A 41 -4.78 6.24 -2.66
N HIS A 42 -4.55 5.21 -3.47
CA HIS A 42 -3.42 5.13 -4.40
C HIS A 42 -3.42 6.32 -5.38
N SER A 43 -4.54 6.51 -6.09
CA SER A 43 -4.71 7.62 -7.04
C SER A 43 -4.59 9.00 -6.38
N PHE A 44 -5.16 9.16 -5.17
CA PHE A 44 -5.04 10.37 -4.39
C PHE A 44 -3.59 10.66 -3.99
N THR A 45 -2.84 9.63 -3.59
CA THR A 45 -1.44 9.78 -3.15
C THR A 45 -0.53 10.20 -4.31
N GLN A 46 -0.73 9.62 -5.49
CA GLN A 46 -0.03 10.04 -6.71
C GLN A 46 -0.31 11.51 -7.05
N SER A 47 -1.59 11.91 -7.01
CA SER A 47 -2.01 13.29 -7.30
C SER A 47 -1.43 14.28 -6.28
N LEU A 48 -1.48 13.92 -4.99
CA LEU A 48 -0.94 14.75 -3.91
C LEU A 48 0.57 14.94 -4.03
N ARG A 49 1.31 13.89 -4.39
CA ARG A 49 2.76 13.96 -4.60
C ARG A 49 3.11 15.00 -5.66
N VAL A 50 2.37 15.03 -6.77
CA VAL A 50 2.56 16.04 -7.83
C VAL A 50 2.20 17.43 -7.33
N GLN A 51 1.10 17.58 -6.58
CA GLN A 51 0.69 18.87 -6.01
C GLN A 51 1.70 19.47 -5.03
N LEU A 52 2.51 18.63 -4.38
CA LEU A 52 3.50 19.03 -3.36
C LEU A 52 4.95 18.93 -3.84
N ALA A 53 5.20 18.68 -5.13
CA ALA A 53 6.53 18.41 -5.67
C ALA A 53 7.55 19.55 -5.44
N ASP A 54 7.09 20.81 -5.47
CA ASP A 54 7.93 22.00 -5.23
C ASP A 54 7.91 22.46 -3.75
N SER A 55 7.61 21.55 -2.83
CA SER A 55 7.50 21.82 -1.40
C SER A 55 8.46 20.93 -0.58
N PRO A 56 8.74 21.25 0.70
CA PRO A 56 9.56 20.39 1.56
C PRO A 56 8.85 19.11 2.03
N VAL A 57 7.63 18.85 1.53
CA VAL A 57 6.78 17.73 1.97
C VAL A 57 6.90 16.56 0.98
N GLU A 58 7.54 15.48 1.41
CA GLU A 58 7.57 14.22 0.70
C GLU A 58 6.24 13.46 0.84
N VAL A 59 5.78 12.81 -0.22
CA VAL A 59 4.53 12.02 -0.22
C VAL A 59 4.82 10.60 -0.65
N ILE A 60 4.70 9.68 0.32
CA ILE A 60 5.01 8.26 0.17
C ILE A 60 3.71 7.45 0.28
N GLU A 61 3.60 6.41 -0.53
CA GLU A 61 2.57 5.38 -0.39
C GLU A 61 3.15 4.14 0.27
N LEU A 62 2.50 3.63 1.31
CA LEU A 62 2.75 2.30 1.86
C LEU A 62 1.63 1.37 1.39
N ALA A 63 1.96 0.31 0.64
CA ALA A 63 0.98 -0.63 0.11
C ALA A 63 1.20 -2.06 0.65
N PRO A 64 0.63 -2.40 1.83
CA PRO A 64 0.81 -3.71 2.44
C PRO A 64 0.14 -4.85 1.65
N PRO A 65 0.70 -6.08 1.68
CA PRO A 65 -0.02 -7.30 1.32
C PRO A 65 -0.99 -7.70 2.45
N GLY A 66 -1.53 -8.92 2.43
CA GLY A 66 -2.14 -9.51 3.63
C GLY A 66 -1.08 -9.71 4.71
N VAL A 67 -1.28 -9.13 5.90
CA VAL A 67 -0.34 -9.18 7.04
C VAL A 67 -1.06 -9.75 8.26
N ARG A 68 -0.40 -10.65 9.00
CA ARG A 68 -0.91 -11.30 10.21
C ARG A 68 -1.17 -10.27 11.30
N THR A 69 -2.39 -9.81 11.34
CA THR A 69 -2.96 -8.88 12.31
C THR A 69 -4.36 -9.38 12.62
N THR A 70 -5.00 -8.85 13.66
CA THR A 70 -6.40 -9.20 13.98
C THR A 70 -7.41 -8.71 12.94
N LEU A 71 -6.97 -7.98 11.91
CA LEU A 71 -7.80 -7.53 10.81
C LEU A 71 -8.29 -8.75 10.01
N LEU A 72 -9.63 -8.89 9.86
CA LEU A 72 -10.27 -10.01 9.16
C LEU A 72 -9.93 -11.41 9.73
N GLY A 73 -9.53 -11.51 11.01
CA GLY A 73 -9.23 -12.80 11.65
C GLY A 73 -8.00 -13.51 11.05
N GLN A 74 -7.10 -12.76 10.40
CA GLN A 74 -5.96 -13.32 9.65
C GLN A 74 -4.68 -13.42 10.49
N GLU A 75 -4.74 -13.27 11.82
CA GLU A 75 -3.58 -13.33 12.70
C GLU A 75 -2.86 -14.70 12.65
N ASN A 76 -3.60 -15.76 12.33
CA ASN A 76 -3.11 -17.12 12.19
C ASN A 76 -3.14 -17.62 10.73
N ASP A 77 -3.42 -16.75 9.76
CA ASP A 77 -3.44 -17.15 8.34
C ASP A 77 -2.01 -17.39 7.83
N GLU A 78 -1.73 -18.62 7.38
CA GLU A 78 -0.45 -19.00 6.80
C GLU A 78 -0.17 -18.26 5.48
N HIS A 79 -1.23 -17.86 4.77
CA HIS A 79 -1.15 -17.08 3.53
C HIS A 79 -0.89 -15.59 3.77
N ALA A 80 -0.99 -15.10 5.01
CA ALA A 80 -0.61 -13.75 5.38
C ALA A 80 0.89 -13.66 5.74
N MET A 81 1.49 -12.51 5.45
CA MET A 81 2.86 -12.18 5.82
C MET A 81 2.98 -11.99 7.34
N PRO A 82 3.99 -12.57 8.03
CA PRO A 82 4.26 -12.24 9.42
C PRO A 82 4.50 -10.74 9.60
N LEU A 83 3.95 -10.15 10.68
CA LEU A 83 4.04 -8.71 10.95
C LEU A 83 5.50 -8.23 11.06
N GLU A 84 6.34 -8.94 11.81
CA GLU A 84 7.75 -8.57 11.98
C GLU A 84 8.50 -8.57 10.65
N ALA A 85 8.28 -9.58 9.80
CA ALA A 85 8.89 -9.63 8.48
C ALA A 85 8.43 -8.46 7.58
N PHE A 86 7.16 -8.07 7.68
CA PHE A 86 6.64 -6.90 6.97
C PHE A 86 7.32 -5.62 7.46
N LEU A 87 7.42 -5.41 8.77
CA LEU A 87 8.06 -4.23 9.36
C LEU A 87 9.54 -4.15 8.98
N ASP A 88 10.29 -5.25 9.10
CA ASP A 88 11.71 -5.33 8.73
C ASP A 88 11.96 -4.86 7.30
N GLU A 89 11.11 -5.28 6.37
CA GLU A 89 11.24 -4.91 4.96
C GLU A 89 10.84 -3.46 4.70
N ILE A 90 9.78 -2.97 5.34
CA ILE A 90 9.36 -1.56 5.23
C ILE A 90 10.44 -0.62 5.77
N PHE A 91 11.04 -0.91 6.92
CA PHE A 91 12.11 -0.07 7.46
C PHE A 91 13.35 -0.07 6.56
N LYS A 92 13.72 -1.22 5.98
CA LYS A 92 14.80 -1.27 4.98
C LYS A 92 14.50 -0.39 3.75
N LEU A 93 13.24 -0.36 3.29
CA LEU A 93 12.85 0.51 2.18
C LEU A 93 12.89 1.99 2.57
N LEU A 94 12.52 2.34 3.80
CA LEU A 94 12.59 3.71 4.32
C LEU A 94 14.02 4.22 4.48
N ASP A 95 14.99 3.33 4.71
CA ASP A 95 16.40 3.68 4.84
C ASP A 95 17.11 3.96 3.49
N ILE A 96 16.46 3.68 2.36
CA ILE A 96 17.01 3.96 1.01
C ILE A 96 16.97 5.47 0.74
N SER A 97 18.04 6.01 0.14
CA SER A 97 18.11 7.43 -0.23
C SER A 97 18.33 7.62 -1.75
N PRO A 98 17.45 8.35 -2.46
CA PRO A 98 16.18 8.91 -1.98
C PRO A 98 15.16 7.81 -1.63
N THR A 99 14.27 8.11 -0.68
CA THR A 99 13.23 7.16 -0.25
C THR A 99 12.34 6.78 -1.44
N PRO A 100 11.98 5.50 -1.63
CA PRO A 100 11.04 5.10 -2.65
C PRO A 100 9.68 5.76 -2.43
N GLN A 101 9.08 6.25 -3.52
CA GLN A 101 7.75 6.88 -3.49
C GLN A 101 6.62 5.88 -3.14
N GLU A 102 6.86 4.60 -3.38
CA GLU A 102 5.98 3.49 -3.04
C GLU A 102 6.78 2.44 -2.25
N LEU A 103 6.38 2.21 -1.00
CA LEU A 103 6.94 1.17 -0.14
C LEU A 103 6.13 -0.11 -0.36
N VAL A 104 6.66 -0.96 -1.24
CA VAL A 104 6.06 -2.22 -1.65
C VAL A 104 7.03 -3.36 -1.35
N VAL A 105 6.70 -4.15 -0.34
CA VAL A 105 7.44 -5.37 0.01
C VAL A 105 7.41 -6.40 -1.13
N GLU A 106 8.40 -7.29 -1.21
CA GLU A 106 8.55 -8.32 -2.25
C GLU A 106 7.24 -9.10 -2.46
N ARG A 107 6.56 -9.47 -1.36
CA ARG A 107 5.31 -10.24 -1.43
C ARG A 107 4.16 -9.47 -2.09
N ALA A 108 4.18 -8.14 -2.10
CA ALA A 108 3.17 -7.29 -2.73
C ALA A 108 3.52 -6.92 -4.18
N LYS A 109 4.77 -7.10 -4.62
CA LYS A 109 5.21 -6.75 -5.99
C LYS A 109 4.44 -7.45 -7.11
N PRO A 110 4.07 -8.74 -7.01
CA PRO A 110 3.26 -9.40 -8.04
C PRO A 110 1.93 -8.70 -8.30
N LEU A 111 1.30 -8.13 -7.26
CA LEU A 111 0.06 -7.35 -7.42
C LEU A 111 0.38 -5.95 -7.96
N ARG A 112 1.40 -5.27 -7.42
CA ARG A 112 1.81 -3.93 -7.86
C ARG A 112 2.12 -3.85 -9.36
N PHE A 113 2.76 -4.88 -9.90
CA PHE A 113 3.22 -4.90 -11.30
C PHE A 113 2.30 -5.73 -12.22
N ALA A 114 1.15 -6.20 -11.75
CA ALA A 114 0.30 -7.10 -12.53
C ALA A 114 -0.20 -6.47 -13.84
N GLU A 115 -0.63 -5.21 -13.81
CA GLU A 115 -1.01 -4.45 -15.01
C GLU A 115 0.19 -4.26 -15.94
N ALA A 116 1.32 -3.77 -15.42
CA ALA A 116 2.52 -3.48 -16.20
C ALA A 116 3.08 -4.73 -16.93
N ASN A 117 2.95 -5.90 -16.31
CA ASN A 117 3.44 -7.16 -16.86
C ASN A 117 2.37 -7.94 -17.62
N GLY A 118 1.15 -7.40 -17.78
CA GLY A 118 0.04 -8.06 -18.46
C GLY A 118 -0.57 -9.26 -17.71
N SER A 119 -0.22 -9.46 -16.43
CA SER A 119 -0.72 -10.56 -15.61
C SER A 119 -1.94 -10.19 -14.74
N HIS A 120 -2.47 -8.97 -14.85
CA HIS A 120 -3.60 -8.50 -14.03
C HIS A 120 -4.80 -9.47 -14.03
N GLY A 121 -5.23 -9.93 -15.21
CA GLY A 121 -6.35 -10.87 -15.32
C GLY A 121 -6.10 -12.24 -14.67
N GLU A 122 -4.85 -12.71 -14.65
CA GLU A 122 -4.45 -13.95 -13.99
C GLU A 122 -4.44 -13.78 -12.47
N VAL A 123 -3.80 -12.71 -11.98
CA VAL A 123 -3.73 -12.39 -10.55
C VAL A 123 -5.14 -12.15 -9.98
N LEU A 124 -6.02 -11.48 -10.72
CA LEU A 124 -7.41 -11.27 -10.31
C LEU A 124 -8.17 -12.60 -10.17
N LYS A 125 -7.98 -13.55 -11.09
CA LYS A 125 -8.58 -14.89 -11.00
C LYS A 125 -8.02 -15.68 -9.82
N MET A 126 -6.71 -15.58 -9.56
CA MET A 126 -6.07 -16.19 -8.38
C MET A 126 -6.71 -15.65 -7.08
N LEU A 127 -6.87 -14.33 -6.96
CA LEU A 127 -7.50 -13.70 -5.80
C LEU A 127 -8.98 -14.05 -5.67
N ALA A 128 -9.70 -14.27 -6.76
CA ALA A 128 -11.09 -14.72 -6.73
C ALA A 128 -11.26 -16.10 -6.06
N GLY A 129 -10.21 -16.93 -6.05
CA GLY A 129 -10.18 -18.21 -5.36
C GLY A 129 -9.92 -18.12 -3.86
N TYR A 130 -9.43 -16.98 -3.36
CA TYR A 130 -9.18 -16.78 -1.94
C TYR A 130 -10.50 -16.61 -1.18
N LYS A 131 -10.68 -17.41 -0.13
CA LYS A 131 -11.76 -17.27 0.82
C LYS A 131 -11.15 -16.85 2.15
N PRO A 132 -11.51 -15.68 2.70
CA PRO A 132 -11.04 -15.30 4.02
C PRO A 132 -11.49 -16.36 5.05
N PRO A 133 -10.75 -16.53 6.17
CA PRO A 133 -11.20 -17.33 7.29
C PRO A 133 -12.64 -16.93 7.67
N ALA A 134 -13.50 -17.91 7.93
CA ALA A 134 -14.89 -17.65 8.30
C ALA A 134 -14.96 -16.83 9.61
N GLU A 135 -15.87 -15.86 9.67
CA GLU A 135 -16.27 -15.18 10.91
C GLU A 135 -16.86 -16.16 11.93
#